data_AF-A0A925YMI5-F1
#
_entry.id   AF-A0A925YMI5-F1
#
_cell.length_a   1.000
_cell.length_b   1.000
_cell.length_c   1.000
_cell.angle_alpha   90.00
_cell.angle_beta   90.00
_cell.angle_gamma   90.00
#
_symmetry.space_group_name_H-M   'P 1'
#
loop_
_entity.id
_entity.type
_entity.pdbx_description
1 polymer ?
#
loop_
_entity_poly.entity_id
_entity_poly.type
_entity_poly.pdbx_seq_one_letter_code
_entity_poly.pdbx_strand_id
1 'polypeptide(L)' 'EQRLKLRNPIYSETAAYGHMGRKSQIVTKTFFTPEGKTKKVRVELFTWEKLDYVPVVKKAFGL' A
#
# COMPACT_ATOMS: atom_id res chain seq x y z
N GLU A 1 5.13 -3.60 -10.77
CA GLU A 1 5.27 -2.54 -9.76
C GLU A 1 4.03 -1.62 -9.68
N GLN A 2 3.60 -1.04 -10.80
CA GLN A 2 2.52 -0.03 -10.86
C GLN A 2 1.20 -0.44 -10.20
N ARG A 3 0.72 -1.69 -10.41
CA ARG A 3 -0.53 -2.19 -9.80
C ARG A 3 -0.55 -2.06 -8.27
N LEU A 4 0.57 -2.38 -7.64
CA LEU A 4 0.73 -2.33 -6.18
C LEU A 4 1.13 -0.94 -5.68
N LYS A 5 1.39 0.01 -6.59
CA LYS A 5 1.76 1.40 -6.29
C LYS A 5 2.97 1.52 -5.35
N LEU A 6 4.01 0.70 -5.57
CA LEU A 6 5.14 0.56 -4.64
C LEU A 6 6.05 1.80 -4.56
N ARG A 7 6.02 2.72 -5.54
CA ARG A 7 6.71 4.02 -5.46
C ARG A 7 6.10 5.00 -4.44
N ASN A 8 5.00 4.67 -3.79
CA ASN A 8 4.43 5.50 -2.73
C ASN A 8 5.20 5.33 -1.41
N PRO A 9 5.20 6.35 -0.52
CA PRO A 9 5.89 6.27 0.77
C PRO A 9 5.15 5.41 1.80
N ILE A 10 5.14 4.09 1.61
CA ILE A 10 4.33 3.11 2.36
C ILE A 10 5.12 2.18 3.30
N TYR A 11 6.45 2.33 3.37
CA TYR A 11 7.31 1.33 3.99
C TYR A 11 7.50 1.49 5.50
N SER A 12 7.27 2.68 6.07
CA SER A 12 7.46 2.94 7.50
C SER A 12 6.65 1.98 8.37
N GLU A 13 5.40 1.71 8.00
CA GLU A 13 4.49 0.85 8.74
C GLU A 13 4.87 -0.62 8.59
N THR A 14 5.57 -0.99 7.52
CA THR A 14 6.01 -2.36 7.26
C THR A 14 7.27 -2.73 8.02
N ALA A 15 8.04 -1.73 8.49
CA ALA A 15 9.28 -1.92 9.24
C ALA A 15 9.07 -2.46 10.67
N ALA A 16 7.83 -2.49 11.16
CA ALA A 16 7.47 -3.05 12.45
C ALA A 16 6.31 -4.03 12.33
N TYR A 17 6.33 -5.07 13.17
CA TYR A 17 5.28 -6.10 13.27
C TYR A 17 5.01 -6.87 11.97
N GLY A 18 6.04 -7.00 11.13
CA GLY A 18 6.02 -7.84 9.92
C GLY A 18 5.41 -7.17 8.67
N HIS A 19 5.85 -7.67 7.52
CA HIS A 19 5.43 -7.19 6.19
C HIS A 19 4.14 -7.84 5.67
N MET A 20 3.77 -9.01 6.22
CA MET A 20 2.70 -9.87 5.71
C MET A 20 1.62 -10.14 6.76
N GLY A 21 0.42 -10.51 6.32
CA GLY A 21 -0.73 -10.86 7.17
C GLY A 21 -1.47 -9.65 7.76
N ARG A 22 -1.24 -8.46 7.19
CA ARG A 22 -1.87 -7.21 7.63
C ARG A 22 -2.93 -6.77 6.63
N LYS A 23 -4.01 -6.16 7.12
CA LYS A 23 -5.08 -5.67 6.23
C LYS A 23 -4.58 -4.46 5.42
N SER A 24 -4.84 -4.47 4.12
CA SER A 24 -4.66 -3.30 3.26
C SER A 24 -5.56 -2.15 3.75
N GLN A 25 -4.99 -0.95 3.87
CA GLN A 25 -5.72 0.21 4.40
C GLN A 25 -5.26 1.51 3.75
N ILE A 26 -6.19 2.46 3.59
CA ILE A 26 -5.90 3.80 3.06
C ILE A 26 -5.65 4.74 4.24
N VAL A 27 -4.50 5.40 4.23
CA VAL A 27 -4.11 6.36 5.27
C VAL A 27 -3.66 7.68 4.63
N THR A 28 -3.69 8.75 5.42
CA THR A 28 -3.10 10.04 5.03
C THR A 28 -1.82 10.24 5.82
N LYS A 29 -0.69 10.32 5.13
CA LYS A 29 0.62 10.58 5.74
C LYS A 29 0.98 12.05 5.59
N THR A 30 1.52 12.63 6.65
CA THR A 30 1.95 14.02 6.69
C THR A 30 3.47 14.05 6.72
N PHE A 31 4.08 14.74 5.76
CA PHE A 31 5.52 14.93 5.63
C PHE A 31 5.86 16.40 5.89
N PHE A 32 7.00 16.63 6.54
CA PHE A 32 7.49 17.95 6.88
C PHE A 32 8.83 18.19 6.20
N THR A 33 9.01 19.37 5.59
CA THR A 33 10.32 19.80 5.12
C THR A 33 11.07 20.53 6.23
N PRO A 34 12.42 20.62 6.17
CA PRO A 34 13.20 21.41 7.13
C PRO A 34 12.76 22.88 7.20
N GLU A 35 12.22 23.44 6.11
CA GLU A 35 11.67 24.80 6.07
C GLU A 35 10.24 24.91 6.65
N GLY A 36 9.72 23.86 7.29
CA GLY A 36 8.42 23.85 7.95
C GLY A 36 7.22 23.64 7.01
N LYS A 37 7.44 23.37 5.72
CA LYS A 37 6.33 23.09 4.79
C LYS A 37 5.76 21.72 5.06
N THR A 38 4.43 21.61 5.03
CA THR A 38 3.72 20.36 5.27
C THR A 38 3.12 19.84 3.96
N LYS A 39 3.31 18.54 3.68
CA LYS A 39 2.68 17.83 2.56
C LYS A 39 1.88 16.65 3.07
N LYS A 40 0.58 16.62 2.79
CA LYS A 40 -0.29 15.48 3.06
C LYS A 40 -0.38 14.59 1.82
N VAL A 41 -0.14 13.30 1.96
CA VAL A 41 -0.18 12.31 0.88
C VAL A 41 -1.11 11.18 1.31
N ARG A 42 -2.14 10.93 0.50
CA ARG A 42 -3.03 9.78 0.69
C ARG A 42 -2.40 8.55 0.02
N VAL A 43 -2.14 7.51 0.80
CA VAL A 43 -1.50 6.27 0.32
C VAL A 43 -2.29 5.05 0.77
N GLU A 44 -2.15 3.96 0.04
CA GLU A 44 -2.72 2.64 0.36
C GLU A 44 -1.57 1.75 0.85
N LEU A 45 -1.65 1.28 2.10
CA LEU A 45 -0.64 0.40 2.72
C LEU A 45 -0.97 -1.07 2.45
N PHE A 46 0.05 -1.92 2.49
CA PHE A 46 -0.07 -3.38 2.33
C PHE A 46 -0.87 -3.80 1.08
N THR A 47 -0.63 -3.14 -0.04
CA THR A 47 -1.38 -3.36 -1.30
C THR A 47 -1.25 -4.78 -1.84
N TRP A 48 -0.19 -5.51 -1.48
CA TRP A 48 0.02 -6.91 -1.85
C TRP A 48 -0.89 -7.89 -1.11
N GLU A 49 -1.47 -7.51 0.02
CA GLU A 49 -2.40 -8.33 0.79
C GLU A 49 -3.83 -8.34 0.19
N LYS A 50 -4.07 -7.56 -0.87
CA LYS A 50 -5.38 -7.48 -1.52
C LYS A 50 -5.68 -8.74 -2.33
N LEU A 51 -6.90 -9.22 -2.17
CA LEU A 51 -7.46 -10.34 -2.94
C LEU A 51 -8.24 -9.88 -4.19
N ASP A 52 -8.03 -8.64 -4.62
CA ASP A 52 -8.72 -8.02 -5.76
C ASP A 52 -8.42 -8.71 -7.09
N TYR A 53 -7.33 -9.47 -7.16
CA TYR A 53 -6.94 -10.21 -8.36
C TYR A 53 -7.46 -11.66 -8.38
N VAL A 54 -8.05 -12.17 -7.29
CA VAL A 54 -8.58 -13.54 -7.23
C VAL A 54 -9.57 -13.84 -8.36
N PRO A 55 -10.54 -12.97 -8.70
CA PRO A 55 -11.47 -13.25 -9.80
C PRO A 55 -10.78 -13.36 -11.16
N VAL A 56 -9.76 -12.54 -11.40
CA VAL A 56 -8.99 -12.55 -12.66
C VAL A 56 -8.24 -13.87 -12.80
N VAL A 57 -7.63 -14.34 -11.71
CA VAL A 57 -6.94 -15.63 -11.68
C VAL A 57 -7.94 -16.77 -11.92
N LYS A 58 -9.04 -16.82 -11.18
CA LYS A 58 -10.07 -17.86 -11.37
C LYS A 58 -10.55 -17.95 -12.81
N LYS A 59 -10.86 -16.80 -13.42
CA LYS A 59 -11.27 -16.71 -14.83
C LYS A 59 -10.21 -17.28 -15.78
N ALA A 60 -8.92 -17.01 -15.55
CA ALA A 60 -7.84 -17.49 -16.41
C ALA A 60 -7.69 -19.03 -16.39
N PHE A 61 -8.10 -19.67 -15.29
CA PHE A 61 -8.07 -21.13 -15.12
C PHE A 61 -9.43 -21.81 -15.33
N GLY A 62 -10.48 -21.06 -15.68
CA GLY A 62 -11.84 -21.61 -15.85
C GLY A 62 -12.51 -22.06 -14.54
N LEU A 63 -12.14 -21.43 -13.42
CA LEU A 63 -12.68 -21.67 -12.07
C LEU A 63 -13.71 -20.62 -11.64
#